data_AF-A0A484ZHE5-F1
#
_entry.id   AF-A0A484ZHE5-F1
#
_cell.length_a   1.000
_cell.length_b   1.000
_cell.length_c   1.000
_cell.angle_alpha   90.00
_cell.angle_beta   90.00
_cell.angle_gamma   90.00
#
_symmetry.space_group_name_H-M   'P 1'
#
loop_
_entity.id
_entity.type
_entity.pdbx_description
1 polymer ?
#
loop_
_entity_poly.entity_id
_entity_poly.type
_entity_poly.pdbx_seq_one_letter_code
_entity_poly.pdbx_strand_id
1 'polypeptide(L)'
;MSNPTSGRIHGRLPTVTGDIQILNPGGTTVVTNNQVVNENAKPSQFTASTNYSGLTVTDLDGDTGLSWTVNTAGVALSWKHGATILSSGQLNQPFSPGWEGETLTVSAVAPTTVSSITGIPRSGSGPVSGTAVYSVKVPPITWLYRVNGVTFNANQGFPTTGFIGAKYQILAGLTLIIVTTRGQSPLQCHGLLWTITD
;
A
#
# COMPACT_ATOMS: atom_id res chain seq x y z
N MET A 1 64.22 2.62 -11.26
CA MET A 1 63.32 3.69 -10.77
C MET A 1 61.89 3.19 -10.94
N SER A 2 61.24 2.82 -9.85
CA SER A 2 59.82 2.43 -9.86
C SER A 2 58.98 3.70 -10.01
N ASN A 3 58.15 3.74 -11.05
CA ASN A 3 57.19 4.80 -11.29
C ASN A 3 56.09 4.68 -10.20
N PRO A 4 55.85 5.69 -9.35
CA PRO A 4 54.68 5.65 -8.49
C PRO A 4 53.45 5.83 -9.37
N THR A 5 52.67 4.77 -9.57
CA THR A 5 51.29 4.88 -10.03
C THR A 5 50.51 5.58 -8.94
N SER A 6 50.50 6.93 -8.97
CA SER A 6 49.58 7.72 -8.17
C SER A 6 48.17 7.23 -8.44
N GLY A 7 47.59 6.51 -7.48
CA GLY A 7 46.22 6.01 -7.55
C GLY A 7 45.29 7.19 -7.77
N ARG A 8 44.69 7.27 -8.95
CA ARG A 8 43.79 8.35 -9.33
C ARG A 8 42.54 8.24 -8.44
N ILE A 9 42.40 9.13 -7.48
CA ILE A 9 41.15 9.23 -6.70
C ILE A 9 40.10 9.77 -7.66
N HIS A 10 39.06 8.98 -7.95
CA HIS A 10 37.88 9.46 -8.65
C HIS A 10 36.98 10.20 -7.66
N GLY A 11 36.35 11.29 -8.12
CA GLY A 11 35.34 12.02 -7.37
C GLY A 11 34.03 11.22 -7.25
N ARG A 12 33.02 11.86 -6.70
CA ARG A 12 31.70 11.28 -6.45
C ARG A 12 30.72 11.72 -7.52
N LEU A 13 29.65 10.94 -7.67
CA LEU A 13 28.52 11.36 -8.48
C LEU A 13 27.64 12.35 -7.69
N PRO A 14 26.96 13.27 -8.40
CA PRO A 14 25.92 14.08 -7.77
C PRO A 14 24.82 13.21 -7.15
N THR A 15 24.21 13.69 -6.08
CA THR A 15 23.12 13.02 -5.36
C THR A 15 21.80 13.75 -5.61
N VAL A 16 20.77 12.99 -6.01
CA VAL A 16 19.40 13.49 -6.09
C VAL A 16 18.67 13.18 -4.79
N THR A 17 18.07 14.20 -4.18
CA THR A 17 17.24 14.06 -2.98
C THR A 17 15.84 14.60 -3.21
N GLY A 18 14.84 14.03 -2.53
CA GLY A 18 13.45 14.48 -2.54
C GLY A 18 12.47 13.32 -2.60
N ASP A 19 11.20 13.63 -2.88
CA ASP A 19 10.12 12.66 -2.75
C ASP A 19 9.52 12.23 -4.09
N ILE A 20 9.45 10.91 -4.26
CA ILE A 20 8.60 10.28 -5.28
C ILE A 20 7.20 10.15 -4.70
N GLN A 21 6.26 10.94 -5.23
CA GLN A 21 4.88 10.87 -4.79
C GLN A 21 4.24 9.55 -5.23
N ILE A 22 3.39 8.99 -4.38
CA ILE A 22 2.62 7.77 -4.67
C ILE A 22 1.18 8.18 -4.99
N LEU A 23 0.57 7.53 -5.96
CA LEU A 23 -0.79 7.76 -6.41
C LEU A 23 -1.70 6.62 -5.96
N ASN A 24 -2.92 6.97 -5.55
CA ASN A 24 -3.98 6.00 -5.28
C ASN A 24 -4.34 5.20 -6.53
N PRO A 25 -5.00 4.03 -6.36
CA PRO A 25 -5.60 3.30 -7.47
C PRO A 25 -6.42 4.23 -8.36
N GLY A 26 -6.15 4.19 -9.67
CA GLY A 26 -6.70 5.14 -10.64
C GLY A 26 -5.73 6.25 -11.08
N GLY A 27 -4.62 6.43 -10.38
CA GLY A 27 -3.46 7.18 -10.87
C GLY A 27 -3.61 8.70 -10.94
N THR A 28 -4.58 9.29 -10.23
CA THR A 28 -4.84 10.74 -10.29
C THR A 28 -4.64 11.46 -8.96
N THR A 29 -4.94 10.81 -7.84
CA THR A 29 -4.85 11.43 -6.51
C THR A 29 -3.63 10.95 -5.76
N VAL A 30 -2.87 11.89 -5.19
CA VAL A 30 -1.68 11.60 -4.40
C VAL A 30 -2.07 10.98 -3.05
N VAL A 31 -1.32 9.97 -2.63
CA VAL A 31 -1.39 9.35 -1.31
C VAL A 31 -0.99 10.38 -0.25
N THR A 32 -1.84 10.56 0.75
CA THR A 32 -1.53 11.40 1.92
C THR A 32 -1.31 10.55 3.16
N ASN A 33 -0.51 11.06 4.11
CA ASN A 33 -0.22 10.31 5.32
C ASN A 33 -1.49 10.08 6.15
N ASN A 34 -1.67 8.87 6.65
CA ASN A 34 -2.85 8.37 7.37
C ASN A 34 -4.15 8.34 6.56
N GLN A 35 -4.10 8.40 5.23
CA GLN A 35 -5.31 8.27 4.41
C GLN A 35 -6.00 6.93 4.64
N VAL A 36 -7.33 6.93 4.57
CA VAL A 36 -8.12 5.69 4.58
C VAL A 36 -8.23 5.16 3.15
N VAL A 37 -7.89 3.90 2.95
CA VAL A 37 -7.94 3.26 1.62
C VAL A 37 -9.28 2.57 1.37
N ASN A 38 -9.62 2.38 0.09
CA ASN A 38 -10.74 1.52 -0.29
C ASN A 38 -10.39 0.07 0.04
N GLU A 39 -11.24 -0.60 0.81
CA GLU A 39 -11.09 -2.00 1.23
C GLU A 39 -10.92 -2.99 0.07
N ASN A 40 -11.50 -2.68 -1.11
CA ASN A 40 -11.41 -3.51 -2.31
C ASN A 40 -10.17 -3.20 -3.18
N ALA A 41 -9.42 -2.15 -2.85
CA ALA A 41 -8.17 -1.84 -3.54
C ALA A 41 -7.06 -2.79 -3.12
N LYS A 42 -6.07 -2.94 -4.00
CA LYS A 42 -4.87 -3.76 -3.79
C LYS A 42 -3.64 -2.86 -3.65
N PRO A 43 -2.65 -3.21 -2.81
CA PRO A 43 -1.36 -2.52 -2.79
C PRO A 43 -0.71 -2.38 -4.18
N SER A 44 -0.83 -3.41 -5.04
CA SER A 44 -0.26 -3.40 -6.39
C SER A 44 -0.95 -2.46 -7.39
N GLN A 45 -2.10 -1.87 -7.02
CA GLN A 45 -2.79 -0.88 -7.86
C GLN A 45 -2.32 0.56 -7.64
N PHE A 46 -1.49 0.79 -6.62
CA PHE A 46 -0.86 2.09 -6.39
C PHE A 46 0.30 2.27 -7.36
N THR A 47 0.51 3.49 -7.82
CA THR A 47 1.55 3.81 -8.81
C THR A 47 2.40 4.97 -8.35
N ALA A 48 3.57 5.14 -8.96
CA ALA A 48 4.39 6.32 -8.75
C ALA A 48 3.88 7.47 -9.63
N SER A 49 3.92 8.68 -9.08
CA SER A 49 3.68 9.91 -9.82
C SER A 49 4.88 10.27 -10.69
N THR A 50 4.61 10.87 -11.85
CA THR A 50 5.63 11.58 -12.64
C THR A 50 5.88 13.00 -12.14
N ASN A 51 5.02 13.49 -11.23
CA ASN A 51 5.23 14.73 -10.50
C ASN A 51 5.92 14.41 -9.18
N TYR A 52 7.07 15.02 -8.96
CA TYR A 52 7.90 14.82 -7.77
C TYR A 52 7.82 16.03 -6.85
N SER A 53 8.10 15.84 -5.57
CA SER A 53 8.12 16.93 -4.59
C SER A 53 9.54 17.19 -4.11
N GLY A 54 9.98 18.44 -4.23
CA GLY A 54 11.25 18.90 -3.65
C GLY A 54 12.51 18.23 -4.20
N LEU A 55 12.49 17.75 -5.45
CA LEU A 55 13.70 17.15 -6.04
C LEU A 55 14.82 18.19 -6.19
N THR A 56 15.99 17.87 -5.65
CA THR A 56 17.20 18.67 -5.79
C THR A 56 18.38 17.77 -6.13
N VAL A 57 19.34 18.31 -6.87
CA VAL A 57 20.62 17.65 -7.14
C VAL A 57 21.73 18.43 -6.42
N THR A 58 22.59 17.71 -5.73
CA THR A 58 23.75 18.29 -5.02
C THR A 58 24.99 17.51 -5.39
N ASP A 59 26.12 18.20 -5.42
CA ASP A 59 27.42 17.57 -5.58
C ASP A 59 28.32 17.96 -4.41
N LEU A 60 29.05 16.98 -3.88
CA LEU A 60 29.90 17.17 -2.70
C LEU A 60 31.29 17.71 -3.07
N ASP A 61 31.73 17.45 -4.28
CA ASP A 61 33.09 17.75 -4.74
C ASP A 61 33.16 19.09 -5.51
N GLY A 62 32.01 19.78 -5.65
CA GLY A 62 31.90 21.11 -6.25
C GLY A 62 31.72 21.08 -7.77
N ASP A 63 31.27 19.96 -8.32
CA ASP A 63 31.05 19.82 -9.75
C ASP A 63 29.95 20.74 -10.28
N THR A 64 30.15 21.20 -11.53
CA THR A 64 29.24 22.13 -12.20
C THR A 64 28.59 21.50 -13.43
N GLY A 65 27.49 22.12 -13.89
CA GLY A 65 26.69 21.58 -14.99
C GLY A 65 25.95 20.31 -14.61
N LEU A 66 25.40 20.26 -13.38
CA LEU A 66 24.67 19.11 -12.87
C LEU A 66 23.37 18.91 -13.65
N SER A 67 23.08 17.68 -14.03
CA SER A 67 21.79 17.31 -14.59
C SER A 67 21.36 15.93 -14.09
N TRP A 68 20.05 15.69 -14.08
CA TRP A 68 19.48 14.45 -13.58
C TRP A 68 18.20 14.08 -14.31
N THR A 69 17.86 12.80 -14.26
CA THR A 69 16.59 12.28 -14.77
C THR A 69 16.14 11.15 -13.87
N VAL A 70 14.86 11.14 -13.50
CA VAL A 70 14.23 10.06 -12.73
C VAL A 70 13.58 9.07 -13.70
N ASN A 71 13.86 7.79 -13.54
CA ASN A 71 13.21 6.72 -14.27
C ASN A 71 11.93 6.28 -13.54
N THR A 72 10.80 6.96 -13.82
CA THR A 72 9.50 6.63 -13.23
C THR A 72 9.05 5.20 -13.51
N ALA A 73 9.37 4.67 -14.70
CA ALA A 73 8.99 3.32 -15.09
C ALA A 73 9.73 2.23 -14.28
N GLY A 74 10.88 2.58 -13.69
CA GLY A 74 11.66 1.71 -12.81
C GLY A 74 11.34 1.87 -11.33
N VAL A 75 10.29 2.62 -10.95
CA VAL A 75 9.96 2.84 -9.54
C VAL A 75 9.52 1.54 -8.89
N ALA A 76 10.13 1.22 -7.75
CA ALA A 76 9.70 0.16 -6.87
C ALA A 76 8.93 0.75 -5.68
N LEU A 77 7.71 0.27 -5.46
CA LEU A 77 6.94 0.54 -4.24
C LEU A 77 7.21 -0.56 -3.22
N SER A 78 7.64 -0.18 -2.02
CA SER A 78 7.83 -1.10 -0.90
C SER A 78 6.70 -0.92 0.10
N TRP A 79 5.87 -1.95 0.24
CA TRP A 79 4.80 -2.00 1.22
C TRP A 79 5.23 -2.80 2.44
N LYS A 80 4.87 -2.31 3.63
CA LYS A 80 5.15 -2.99 4.90
C LYS A 80 3.96 -2.97 5.85
N HIS A 81 3.87 -4.01 6.66
CA HIS A 81 3.09 -4.04 7.90
C HIS A 81 4.08 -4.07 9.06
N GLY A 82 4.13 -2.97 9.83
CA GLY A 82 5.21 -2.74 10.79
C GLY A 82 6.59 -2.82 10.12
N ALA A 83 7.42 -3.76 10.56
CA ALA A 83 8.75 -3.98 10.01
C ALA A 83 8.78 -4.96 8.81
N THR A 84 7.70 -5.67 8.55
CA THR A 84 7.65 -6.79 7.60
C THR A 84 7.23 -6.31 6.21
N ILE A 85 8.03 -6.61 5.19
CA ILE A 85 7.69 -6.34 3.78
C ILE A 85 6.58 -7.30 3.33
N LEU A 86 5.57 -6.77 2.66
CA LEU A 86 4.48 -7.57 2.09
C LEU A 86 5.00 -8.46 0.96
N SER A 87 4.57 -9.72 0.95
CA SER A 87 4.85 -10.65 -0.14
C SER A 87 4.09 -10.29 -1.42
N SER A 88 4.55 -10.80 -2.57
CA SER A 88 3.85 -10.64 -3.85
C SER A 88 2.39 -11.12 -3.80
N GLY A 89 2.11 -12.19 -3.04
CA GLY A 89 0.74 -12.66 -2.81
C GLY A 89 -0.11 -11.59 -2.11
N GLN A 90 0.38 -11.03 -1.01
CA GLN A 90 -0.31 -9.99 -0.25
C GLN A 90 -0.48 -8.69 -1.04
N LEU A 91 0.51 -8.32 -1.86
CA LEU A 91 0.41 -7.12 -2.72
C LEU A 91 -0.74 -7.22 -3.73
N ASN A 92 -1.10 -8.43 -4.15
CA ASN A 92 -2.11 -8.70 -5.16
C ASN A 92 -3.49 -9.10 -4.59
N GLN A 93 -3.61 -9.17 -3.26
CA GLN A 93 -4.90 -9.29 -2.60
C GLN A 93 -5.48 -7.89 -2.31
N PRO A 94 -6.82 -7.78 -2.27
CA PRO A 94 -7.44 -6.57 -1.74
C PRO A 94 -7.07 -6.37 -0.26
N PHE A 95 -7.21 -5.15 0.25
CA PHE A 95 -6.99 -4.89 1.67
C PHE A 95 -7.97 -5.65 2.57
N SER A 96 -9.18 -5.93 2.10
CA SER A 96 -10.13 -6.84 2.76
C SER A 96 -10.47 -8.06 1.88
N PRO A 97 -10.50 -9.29 2.44
CA PRO A 97 -10.26 -9.59 3.85
C PRO A 97 -8.78 -9.66 4.23
N GLY A 98 -8.44 -9.30 5.48
CA GLY A 98 -7.16 -9.63 6.12
C GLY A 98 -6.41 -8.47 6.77
N TRP A 99 -6.66 -7.23 6.37
CA TRP A 99 -5.99 -6.05 6.94
C TRP A 99 -6.94 -5.08 7.63
N GLU A 100 -8.18 -5.47 7.93
CA GLU A 100 -9.18 -4.59 8.51
C GLU A 100 -8.70 -3.94 9.82
N GLY A 101 -8.77 -2.60 9.90
CA GLY A 101 -8.33 -1.85 11.06
C GLY A 101 -6.81 -1.70 11.18
N GLU A 102 -6.04 -2.35 10.31
CA GLU A 102 -4.57 -2.27 10.30
C GLU A 102 -4.07 -0.98 9.64
N THR A 103 -2.84 -0.63 9.97
CA THR A 103 -2.09 0.43 9.29
C THR A 103 -0.91 -0.17 8.54
N LEU A 104 -0.83 0.14 7.26
CA LEU A 104 0.27 -0.26 6.38
C LEU A 104 1.11 0.96 6.02
N THR A 105 2.38 0.75 5.70
CA THR A 105 3.25 1.82 5.21
C THR A 105 3.71 1.52 3.79
N VAL A 106 3.83 2.56 2.98
CA VAL A 106 4.34 2.47 1.62
C VAL A 106 5.38 3.56 1.35
N SER A 107 6.47 3.19 0.71
CA SER A 107 7.52 4.10 0.23
C SER A 107 7.87 3.79 -1.22
N ALA A 108 8.26 4.81 -1.97
CA ALA A 108 8.73 4.67 -3.34
C ALA A 108 10.25 4.82 -3.42
N VAL A 109 10.89 4.05 -4.29
CA VAL A 109 12.30 4.23 -4.66
C VAL A 109 12.40 4.27 -6.17
N ALA A 110 12.91 5.37 -6.72
CA ALA A 110 13.09 5.55 -8.15
C ALA A 110 14.59 5.50 -8.52
N PRO A 111 14.96 4.74 -9.55
CA PRO A 111 16.27 4.89 -10.17
C PRO A 111 16.41 6.28 -10.80
N THR A 112 17.59 6.86 -10.69
CA THR A 112 17.96 8.11 -11.34
C THR A 112 19.23 7.93 -12.14
N THR A 113 19.35 8.73 -13.19
CA THR A 113 20.60 8.99 -13.88
C THR A 113 21.03 10.40 -13.50
N VAL A 114 22.28 10.54 -13.08
CA VAL A 114 22.90 11.81 -12.71
C VAL A 114 24.11 12.06 -13.58
N SER A 115 24.39 13.34 -13.85
CA SER A 115 25.60 13.72 -14.56
C SER A 115 26.09 15.11 -14.17
N SER A 116 27.38 15.35 -14.42
CA SER A 116 28.05 16.64 -14.30
C SER A 116 28.97 16.87 -15.50
N ILE A 117 29.34 18.12 -15.75
CA ILE A 117 30.27 18.46 -16.84
C ILE A 117 31.73 18.29 -16.38
N THR A 118 32.01 18.65 -15.12
CA THR A 118 33.36 18.71 -14.56
C THR A 118 33.78 17.43 -13.83
N GLY A 119 32.82 16.59 -13.45
CA GLY A 119 33.07 15.44 -12.61
C GLY A 119 33.81 14.30 -13.28
N ILE A 120 34.44 13.48 -12.44
CA ILE A 120 35.04 12.21 -12.85
C ILE A 120 34.66 11.19 -11.77
N PRO A 121 33.67 10.31 -12.00
CA PRO A 121 32.93 10.11 -13.26
C PRO A 121 31.94 11.24 -13.60
N ARG A 122 31.71 11.46 -14.91
CA ARG A 122 30.76 12.47 -15.41
C ARG A 122 29.29 12.06 -15.31
N SER A 123 29.01 10.76 -15.21
CA SER A 123 27.66 10.26 -15.13
C SER A 123 27.59 8.90 -14.44
N GLY A 124 26.41 8.58 -13.93
CA GLY A 124 26.10 7.29 -13.37
C GLY A 124 24.65 7.21 -12.93
N SER A 125 24.32 6.16 -12.20
CA SER A 125 22.97 5.91 -11.71
C SER A 125 22.95 5.65 -10.21
N GLY A 126 21.83 6.01 -9.60
CA GLY A 126 21.59 5.82 -8.16
C GLY A 126 20.12 6.05 -7.83
N PRO A 127 19.64 5.62 -6.66
CA PRO A 127 18.28 5.91 -6.23
C PRO A 127 18.10 7.39 -5.87
N VAL A 128 16.88 7.92 -5.99
CA VAL A 128 16.51 9.14 -5.25
C VAL A 128 16.68 8.87 -3.76
N SER A 129 17.42 9.73 -3.08
CA SER A 129 17.64 9.64 -1.64
C SER A 129 16.56 10.40 -0.86
N GLY A 130 16.18 9.88 0.31
CA GLY A 130 15.29 10.56 1.25
C GLY A 130 13.80 10.48 0.91
N THR A 131 13.34 9.38 0.30
CA THR A 131 11.94 9.26 -0.12
C THR A 131 10.96 9.12 1.05
N ALA A 132 9.84 9.83 0.94
CA ALA A 132 8.75 9.79 1.91
C ALA A 132 8.20 8.37 2.15
N VAL A 133 7.81 8.14 3.40
CA VAL A 133 7.05 6.96 3.83
C VAL A 133 5.66 7.43 4.21
N TYR A 134 4.64 6.88 3.55
CA TYR A 134 3.25 7.18 3.83
C TYR A 134 2.61 6.05 4.62
N SER A 135 1.88 6.39 5.68
CA SER A 135 0.99 5.45 6.36
C SER A 135 -0.38 5.47 5.69
N VAL A 136 -0.97 4.31 5.47
CA VAL A 136 -2.35 4.15 5.00
C VAL A 136 -3.14 3.27 5.96
N LYS A 137 -4.40 3.62 6.18
CA LYS A 137 -5.28 2.95 7.13
C LYS A 137 -6.32 2.14 6.37
N VAL A 138 -6.41 0.86 6.68
CA VAL A 138 -7.48 0.01 6.17
C VAL A 138 -8.68 0.17 7.11
N PRO A 139 -9.86 0.50 6.60
CA PRO A 139 -11.03 0.69 7.46
C PRO A 139 -11.36 -0.61 8.21
N PRO A 140 -11.74 -0.55 9.50
CA PRO A 140 -12.25 -1.72 10.20
C PRO A 140 -13.61 -2.11 9.61
N ILE A 141 -13.84 -3.41 9.41
CA ILE A 141 -15.14 -3.91 8.99
C ILE A 141 -16.01 -4.17 10.21
N THR A 142 -17.13 -3.48 10.26
CA THR A 142 -18.22 -3.83 11.19
C THR A 142 -19.17 -4.75 10.46
N TRP A 143 -19.30 -5.97 10.95
CA TRP A 143 -20.31 -6.91 10.47
C TRP A 143 -21.65 -6.55 11.08
N LEU A 144 -22.62 -6.28 10.22
CA LEU A 144 -23.98 -5.94 10.60
C LEU A 144 -24.95 -6.94 10.01
N TYR A 145 -25.97 -7.30 10.76
CA TYR A 145 -27.11 -8.05 10.26
C TYR A 145 -28.30 -7.12 10.10
N ARG A 146 -29.00 -7.17 8.98
CA ARG A 146 -30.22 -6.40 8.77
C ARG A 146 -31.42 -7.31 8.48
N VAL A 147 -32.47 -7.16 9.27
CA VAL A 147 -33.70 -7.95 9.17
C VAL A 147 -34.89 -7.02 9.20
N ASN A 148 -35.74 -7.08 8.17
CA ASN A 148 -36.93 -6.25 8.04
C ASN A 148 -36.68 -4.75 8.27
N GLY A 149 -35.50 -4.25 7.88
CA GLY A 149 -35.12 -2.85 8.02
C GLY A 149 -34.36 -2.51 9.31
N VAL A 150 -34.34 -3.39 10.31
CA VAL A 150 -33.63 -3.22 11.59
C VAL A 150 -32.21 -3.78 11.48
N THR A 151 -31.23 -3.05 12.01
CA THR A 151 -29.81 -3.42 11.97
C THR A 151 -29.32 -3.85 13.35
N PHE A 152 -28.53 -4.93 13.39
CA PHE A 152 -27.93 -5.53 14.58
C PHE A 152 -26.42 -5.65 14.38
N ASN A 153 -25.64 -5.46 15.45
CA ASN A 153 -24.22 -5.75 15.39
C ASN A 153 -23.97 -7.27 15.46
N ALA A 154 -23.01 -7.77 14.68
CA ALA A 154 -22.76 -9.21 14.63
C ALA A 154 -22.22 -9.80 15.94
N ASN A 155 -21.62 -8.99 16.80
CA ASN A 155 -21.09 -9.39 18.11
C ASN A 155 -22.15 -9.45 19.22
N GLN A 156 -23.43 -9.19 18.91
CA GLN A 156 -24.52 -9.19 19.91
C GLN A 156 -25.29 -10.52 19.96
N GLY A 157 -24.75 -11.60 19.40
CA GLY A 157 -25.39 -12.92 19.40
C GLY A 157 -26.64 -13.00 18.52
N PHE A 158 -26.79 -12.07 17.59
CA PHE A 158 -27.87 -12.08 16.62
C PHE A 158 -27.59 -13.09 15.48
N PRO A 159 -28.60 -13.86 15.02
CA PRO A 159 -29.92 -14.01 15.62
C PRO A 159 -29.92 -15.03 16.78
N THR A 160 -30.74 -14.81 17.80
CA THR A 160 -30.90 -15.76 18.92
C THR A 160 -31.87 -16.90 18.59
N THR A 161 -32.69 -16.75 17.54
CA THR A 161 -33.65 -17.75 17.05
C THR A 161 -33.76 -17.67 15.52
N GLY A 162 -34.24 -18.75 14.88
CA GLY A 162 -34.45 -18.78 13.43
C GLY A 162 -35.59 -19.71 13.02
N PHE A 163 -36.14 -19.48 11.83
CA PHE A 163 -37.15 -20.34 11.22
C PHE A 163 -36.86 -20.50 9.72
N ILE A 164 -37.48 -21.50 9.09
CA ILE A 164 -37.31 -21.79 7.65
C ILE A 164 -37.86 -20.65 6.80
N GLY A 165 -37.08 -20.23 5.80
CA GLY A 165 -37.46 -19.13 4.92
C GLY A 165 -37.29 -17.75 5.55
N ALA A 166 -36.75 -17.67 6.77
CA ALA A 166 -36.28 -16.41 7.34
C ALA A 166 -35.23 -15.78 6.41
N LYS A 167 -35.33 -14.47 6.24
CA LYS A 167 -34.42 -13.69 5.39
C LYS A 167 -33.72 -12.63 6.20
N TYR A 168 -32.42 -12.50 5.97
CA TYR A 168 -31.62 -11.44 6.55
C TYR A 168 -30.53 -11.01 5.57
N GLN A 169 -30.02 -9.82 5.78
CA GLN A 169 -28.91 -9.22 5.05
C GLN A 169 -27.68 -9.25 5.97
N ILE A 170 -26.52 -9.63 5.43
CA ILE A 170 -25.23 -9.41 6.08
C ILE A 170 -24.58 -8.23 5.37
N LEU A 171 -24.20 -7.20 6.13
CA LEU A 171 -23.43 -6.07 5.64
C LEU A 171 -22.02 -6.12 6.23
N ALA A 172 -21.02 -6.02 5.36
CA ALA A 172 -19.60 -6.01 5.72
C ALA A 172 -18.89 -4.96 4.87
N GLY A 173 -18.66 -3.77 5.43
CA GLY A 173 -18.23 -2.61 4.64
C GLY A 173 -19.25 -2.28 3.54
N LEU A 174 -18.80 -2.27 2.28
CA LEU A 174 -19.65 -2.08 1.09
C LEU A 174 -20.30 -3.38 0.58
N THR A 175 -20.00 -4.53 1.17
CA THR A 175 -20.53 -5.83 0.73
C THR A 175 -21.89 -6.11 1.35
N LEU A 176 -22.86 -6.52 0.52
CA LEU A 176 -24.19 -6.96 0.92
C LEU A 176 -24.44 -8.41 0.49
N ILE A 177 -24.76 -9.26 1.46
CA ILE A 177 -25.15 -10.67 1.23
C ILE A 177 -26.60 -10.85 1.66
N ILE A 178 -27.44 -11.41 0.79
CA ILE A 178 -28.82 -11.78 1.11
C ILE A 178 -28.86 -13.27 1.47
N VAL A 179 -29.31 -13.57 2.68
CA VAL A 179 -29.42 -14.94 3.19
C VAL A 179 -30.89 -15.33 3.29
N THR A 180 -31.21 -16.56 2.87
CA THR A 180 -32.50 -17.22 3.11
C THR A 180 -32.23 -18.59 3.74
N THR A 181 -32.79 -18.84 4.92
CA THR A 181 -32.62 -20.12 5.63
C THR A 181 -33.37 -21.25 4.92
N ARG A 182 -32.76 -22.44 4.80
CA ARG A 182 -33.38 -23.67 4.26
C ARG A 182 -33.13 -24.86 5.22
N GLY A 183 -34.17 -25.67 5.53
CA GLY A 183 -34.06 -26.94 6.29
C GLY A 183 -34.91 -27.05 7.57
N GLN A 184 -35.50 -28.22 7.86
CA GLN A 184 -36.43 -28.51 8.97
C GLN A 184 -35.72 -28.52 10.35
N SER A 185 -36.37 -27.98 11.39
CA SER A 185 -35.98 -27.92 12.83
C SER A 185 -35.26 -26.62 13.29
N PRO A 186 -35.48 -26.18 14.56
CA PRO A 186 -35.00 -24.89 15.05
C PRO A 186 -33.47 -24.89 15.14
N LEU A 187 -32.86 -23.97 14.40
CA LEU A 187 -31.41 -23.82 14.35
C LEU A 187 -30.91 -23.13 15.64
N GLN A 188 -30.02 -23.78 16.40
CA GLN A 188 -29.28 -23.13 17.48
C GLN A 188 -27.97 -22.53 16.92
N CYS A 189 -27.72 -21.27 17.25
CA CYS A 189 -26.53 -20.54 16.83
C CYS A 189 -25.39 -20.76 17.84
N HIS A 190 -24.29 -21.39 17.41
CA HIS A 190 -22.99 -21.39 18.10
C HIS A 190 -21.93 -20.76 17.19
N GLY A 191 -21.89 -19.43 17.13
CA GLY A 191 -20.94 -18.69 16.28
C GLY A 191 -21.30 -18.69 14.79
N LEU A 192 -20.29 -18.56 13.92
CA LEU A 192 -20.41 -18.38 12.45
C LEU A 192 -20.91 -19.62 11.68
N LEU A 193 -21.12 -20.77 12.34
CA LEU A 193 -21.62 -21.99 11.70
C LEU A 193 -23.00 -22.38 12.25
N TRP A 194 -23.93 -22.60 11.33
CA TRP A 194 -25.17 -23.32 11.60
C TRP A 194 -24.86 -24.83 11.56
N THR A 195 -24.93 -25.51 12.69
CA THR A 195 -24.93 -26.97 12.73
C THR A 195 -26.36 -27.48 12.92
N ILE A 196 -26.77 -28.42 12.08
CA ILE A 196 -28.01 -29.18 12.25
C ILE A 196 -27.79 -30.09 13.48
N THR A 197 -28.56 -29.90 14.53
CA THR A 197 -28.69 -30.87 15.62
C THR A 197 -29.92 -31.71 15.34
N ASP A 198 -29.70 -33.02 15.17
CA ASP A 198 -30.74 -34.04 15.08
C ASP A 198 -31.49 -34.20 16.41
#